data_AF-A0A7C5HMZ9-F1
#
_entry.id   AF-A0A7C5HMZ9-F1
#
_cell.length_a   1.000
_cell.length_b   1.000
_cell.length_c   1.000
_cell.angle_alpha   90.00
_cell.angle_beta   90.00
_cell.angle_gamma   90.00
#
_symmetry.space_group_name_H-M   'P 1'
#
loop_
_entity.id
_entity.type
_entity.pdbx_description
1 polymer ?
#
loop_
_entity_poly.entity_id
_entity_poly.type
_entity_poly.pdbx_seq_one_letter_code
_entity_poly.pdbx_strand_id
1 'polypeptide(L)'
;MTKEELLEKYKKYAEEKGLNLNPDPQALDRTLNGLIANEQKYGKLYCPCRRVTGDKEEDEKIVCPCAFHLKEIEKYGHCLCGLFFKKE
;
A
#
# COMPACT_ATOMS: atom_id res chain seq x y z
N MET A 1 13.49 -3.55 4.00
CA MET A 1 12.88 -4.87 4.32
C MET A 1 12.87 -5.77 3.10
N THR A 2 12.72 -7.08 3.27
CA THR A 2 12.48 -8.02 2.15
C THR A 2 11.01 -7.96 1.71
N LYS A 3 10.73 -8.52 0.53
CA LYS A 3 9.37 -8.58 0.00
C LYS A 3 8.49 -9.52 0.82
N GLU A 4 9.06 -10.61 1.30
CA GLU A 4 8.40 -11.60 2.15
C GLU A 4 8.00 -10.99 3.49
N GLU A 5 8.89 -10.20 4.10
CA GLU A 5 8.60 -9.44 5.32
C GLU A 5 7.47 -8.43 5.12
N LEU A 6 7.49 -7.70 4.00
CA LEU A 6 6.45 -6.71 3.69
C LEU A 6 5.10 -7.38 3.38
N LEU A 7 5.12 -8.50 2.65
CA LEU A 7 3.93 -9.29 2.37
C LEU A 7 3.28 -9.77 3.67
N GLU A 8 4.07 -10.33 4.58
CA GLU A 8 3.57 -10.81 5.86
C GLU A 8 3.02 -9.67 6.73
N LYS A 9 3.72 -8.54 6.76
CA LYS A 9 3.24 -7.32 7.44
C LYS A 9 1.89 -6.86 6.89
N TYR A 10 1.70 -6.84 5.58
CA TYR A 10 0.45 -6.38 4.99
C TYR A 10 -0.67 -7.42 5.01
N LYS A 11 -0.35 -8.71 5.06
CA LYS A 11 -1.35 -9.75 5.37
C LYS A 11 -1.96 -9.53 6.75
N LYS A 12 -1.13 -9.37 7.78
CA LYS A 12 -1.58 -9.08 9.15
C LYS A 12 -2.40 -7.79 9.22
N TYR A 13 -1.92 -6.72 8.59
CA TYR A 13 -2.66 -5.48 8.52
C TYR A 13 -4.03 -5.64 7.85
N ALA A 14 -4.08 -6.38 6.73
CA ALA A 14 -5.34 -6.62 6.02
C ALA A 14 -6.31 -7.42 6.91
N GLU A 15 -5.85 -8.47 7.59
CA GLU A 15 -6.65 -9.26 8.53
C GLU A 15 -7.21 -8.41 9.67
N GLU A 16 -6.36 -7.61 10.34
CA GLU A 16 -6.75 -6.70 11.43
C GLU A 16 -7.81 -5.66 10.99
N LYS A 17 -7.78 -5.24 9.73
CA LYS A 17 -8.71 -4.26 9.17
C LYS A 17 -9.93 -4.88 8.49
N GLY A 18 -10.05 -6.21 8.44
CA GLY A 18 -11.12 -6.87 7.69
C GLY A 18 -11.04 -6.59 6.19
N LEU A 19 -9.83 -6.65 5.63
CA LEU A 19 -9.50 -6.44 4.23
C LEU A 19 -8.84 -7.70 3.66
N ASN A 20 -8.74 -7.75 2.33
CA ASN A 20 -7.94 -8.72 1.59
C ASN A 20 -6.78 -8.01 0.89
N LEU A 21 -5.70 -8.74 0.61
CA LEU A 21 -4.71 -8.32 -0.37
C LEU A 21 -5.24 -8.52 -1.80
N ASN A 22 -4.59 -7.88 -2.77
CA ASN A 22 -4.91 -8.09 -4.19
C ASN A 22 -4.90 -9.60 -4.52
N PRO A 23 -5.99 -10.14 -5.09
CA PRO A 23 -6.06 -11.55 -5.45
C PRO A 23 -5.19 -11.90 -6.67
N ASP A 24 -4.81 -10.92 -7.51
CA ASP A 24 -3.85 -11.12 -8.61
C ASP A 24 -2.41 -11.10 -8.06
N PRO A 25 -1.69 -12.24 -8.05
CA PRO A 25 -0.34 -12.32 -7.52
C PRO A 25 0.66 -11.43 -8.26
N GLN A 26 0.48 -11.21 -9.57
CA GLN A 26 1.39 -10.36 -10.35
C GLN A 26 1.17 -8.89 -10.03
N ALA A 27 -0.10 -8.46 -9.87
CA ALA A 27 -0.40 -7.10 -9.44
C ALA A 27 0.06 -6.83 -8.00
N LEU A 28 -0.12 -7.81 -7.10
CA LEU A 28 0.39 -7.76 -5.74
C LEU A 28 1.90 -7.60 -5.72
N ASP A 29 2.63 -8.46 -6.45
CA ASP A 29 4.08 -8.44 -6.51
C ASP A 29 4.63 -7.11 -7.02
N ARG A 30 4.07 -6.60 -8.12
CA ARG A 30 4.44 -5.28 -8.67
C ARG A 30 4.26 -4.16 -7.64
N THR A 31 3.16 -4.18 -6.90
CA THR A 31 2.87 -3.14 -5.90
C THR A 31 3.83 -3.21 -4.72
N LEU A 32 4.15 -4.41 -4.24
CA LEU A 32 5.13 -4.62 -3.17
C LEU A 32 6.53 -4.18 -3.59
N ASN A 33 6.97 -4.54 -4.80
CA ASN A 33 8.25 -4.10 -5.34
C ASN A 33 8.33 -2.58 -5.46
N GLY A 34 7.25 -1.92 -5.91
CA GLY A 34 7.17 -0.46 -5.98
C GLY A 34 7.29 0.22 -4.61
N LEU A 35 6.69 -0.37 -3.57
CA LEU A 35 6.81 0.13 -2.20
C LEU A 35 8.24 0.01 -1.67
N ILE A 36 8.90 -1.14 -1.90
CA ILE A 36 10.29 -1.39 -1.48
C ILE A 36 11.24 -0.45 -2.23
N ALA A 37 11.04 -0.25 -3.53
CA ALA A 37 11.85 0.68 -4.32
C ALA A 37 11.72 2.12 -3.80
N ASN A 38 10.51 2.54 -3.39
CA ASN A 38 10.30 3.84 -2.78
C ASN A 38 10.93 3.94 -1.38
N GLU A 39 10.91 2.88 -0.58
CA GLU A 39 11.63 2.84 0.70
C GLU A 39 13.14 3.00 0.49
N GLN A 40 13.71 2.30 -0.48
CA GLN A 40 15.13 2.42 -0.82
C GLN A 40 15.50 3.82 -1.33
N LYS A 41 14.63 4.44 -2.13
CA LYS A 41 14.89 5.74 -2.76
C LYS A 41 14.64 6.92 -1.83
N TYR A 42 13.60 6.87 -1.01
CA TYR A 42 13.10 8.02 -0.24
C TYR A 42 13.05 7.77 1.27
N GLY A 43 13.39 6.57 1.74
CA GLY A 43 13.46 6.21 3.16
C GLY A 43 12.13 5.80 3.81
N LYS A 44 11.02 5.79 3.07
CA LYS A 44 9.71 5.32 3.54
C LYS A 44 8.95 4.57 2.44
N LEU A 45 8.01 3.71 2.85
CA LEU A 45 7.10 2.98 1.96
C LEU A 45 6.04 3.90 1.31
N TYR A 46 6.44 4.95 0.59
CA TYR A 46 5.50 5.84 -0.10
C TYR A 46 4.72 5.09 -1.19
N CYS A 47 3.40 5.37 -1.34
CA CYS A 47 2.57 4.68 -2.33
C CYS A 47 3.19 4.82 -3.73
N PRO A 48 3.40 3.72 -4.47
CA PRO A 48 3.88 3.80 -5.85
C PRO A 48 2.89 4.51 -6.78
N CYS A 49 1.64 4.68 -6.33
CA CYS A 49 0.55 5.33 -7.05
C CYS A 49 0.46 6.84 -6.85
N ARG A 50 1.27 7.43 -5.96
CA ARG A 50 1.23 8.86 -5.62
C ARG A 50 2.62 9.47 -5.75
N ARG A 51 2.66 10.73 -6.17
CA ARG A 51 3.92 11.46 -6.37
C ARG A 51 4.47 11.93 -5.02
N VAL A 52 5.71 11.58 -4.73
CA VAL A 52 6.51 12.19 -3.66
C VAL A 52 6.87 13.61 -4.11
N THR A 53 6.46 14.60 -3.33
CA THR A 53 6.53 16.02 -3.68
C THR A 53 7.75 16.71 -3.07
N GLY A 54 8.31 16.17 -1.99
CA GLY A 54 9.32 16.81 -1.16
C GLY A 54 8.73 17.66 -0.03
N ASP A 55 7.42 17.90 -0.04
CA ASP A 55 6.70 18.50 1.08
C ASP A 55 6.44 17.43 2.13
N LYS A 56 7.00 17.62 3.33
CA LYS A 56 6.93 16.62 4.40
C LYS A 56 5.50 16.36 4.88
N GLU A 57 4.64 17.37 4.93
CA GLU A 57 3.26 17.22 5.43
C GLU A 57 2.39 16.49 4.40
N GLU A 58 2.54 16.80 3.12
CA GLU A 58 1.83 16.11 2.06
C GLU A 58 2.33 14.68 1.84
N ASP A 59 3.65 14.49 1.87
CA ASP A 59 4.25 13.18 1.63
C ASP A 59 3.94 12.19 2.77
N GLU A 60 3.75 12.66 4.01
CA GLU A 60 3.36 11.78 5.12
C GLU A 60 2.01 11.10 4.87
N LYS A 61 1.08 11.77 4.18
CA LYS A 61 -0.24 11.22 3.84
C LYS A 61 -0.16 10.06 2.84
N ILE A 62 0.93 9.96 2.08
CA ILE A 62 1.11 8.94 1.04
C ILE A 62 2.00 7.76 1.49
N VAL A 63 2.50 7.75 2.73
CA VAL A 63 3.19 6.59 3.33
C VAL A 63 2.22 5.42 3.48
N CYS A 64 2.58 4.23 3.00
CA CYS A 64 1.71 3.07 2.98
C CYS A 64 1.62 2.37 4.37
N PRO A 65 0.42 2.07 4.90
CA PRO A 65 -0.91 2.33 4.31
C PRO A 65 -1.31 3.82 4.32
N CYS A 66 -1.55 4.40 3.14
CA CYS A 66 -1.76 5.85 2.97
C CYS A 66 -3.05 6.34 3.63
N ALA A 67 -3.14 7.63 3.97
CA ALA A 67 -4.30 8.21 4.65
C ALA A 67 -5.64 8.04 3.89
N PHE A 68 -5.58 7.70 2.60
CA PHE A 68 -6.73 7.60 1.70
C PHE A 68 -7.30 6.17 1.57
N HIS A 69 -6.49 5.13 1.85
CA HIS A 69 -6.80 3.77 1.40
C HIS A 69 -8.15 3.25 1.92
N LEU A 70 -8.49 3.50 3.19
CA LEU A 70 -9.77 3.02 3.75
C LEU A 70 -10.98 3.66 3.07
N LYS A 71 -10.95 4.98 2.82
CA LYS A 71 -12.02 5.69 2.11
C LYS A 71 -12.15 5.22 0.66
N GLU A 72 -11.03 4.92 0.01
CA GLU A 72 -11.01 4.37 -1.34
C GLU A 72 -11.60 2.97 -1.37
N ILE A 73 -11.25 2.11 -0.41
CA ILE A 73 -11.81 0.76 -0.30
C ILE A 73 -13.31 0.80 -0.01
N GLU A 74 -13.75 1.68 0.90
CA GLU A 74 -15.16 1.86 1.21
C GLU A 74 -15.96 2.26 -0.04
N LYS A 75 -15.41 3.17 -0.85
CA LYS A 75 -16.09 3.73 -2.03
C LYS A 75 -16.01 2.85 -3.28
N TYR A 76 -14.86 2.20 -3.52
CA TYR A 76 -14.57 1.52 -4.78
C TYR A 76 -14.28 0.02 -4.62
N GLY A 77 -14.26 -0.49 -3.39
CA GLY A 77 -13.93 -1.88 -3.09
C GLY A 77 -12.44 -2.18 -3.03
N HIS A 78 -11.57 -1.23 -3.40
CA HIS A 78 -10.12 -1.36 -3.30
C HIS A 78 -9.43 0.00 -3.13
N CYS A 79 -8.20 0.01 -2.62
CA CYS A 79 -7.40 1.24 -2.58
C CYS A 79 -6.88 1.60 -3.98
N LEU A 80 -6.45 2.84 -4.19
CA LEU A 80 -6.09 3.34 -5.53
C LEU A 80 -5.03 2.49 -6.25
N CYS A 81 -4.02 2.00 -5.54
CA CYS A 81 -2.98 1.14 -6.11
C CYS A 81 -3.41 -0.33 -6.27
N GLY A 82 -4.58 -0.71 -5.77
CA GLY A 82 -5.05 -2.08 -5.74
C GLY A 82 -4.19 -2.98 -4.85
N LEU A 83 -3.61 -2.49 -3.75
CA LEU A 83 -2.94 -3.36 -2.77
C LEU A 83 -3.94 -4.07 -1.86
N PHE A 84 -4.92 -3.31 -1.37
CA PHE A 84 -5.93 -3.76 -0.42
C PHE A 84 -7.32 -3.71 -1.04
N PHE A 85 -8.12 -4.72 -0.76
CA PHE A 85 -9.48 -4.92 -1.22
C PHE A 85 -10.43 -5.09 -0.02
N LYS A 86 -11.69 -4.71 -0.21
CA LYS A 86 -12.75 -4.97 0.77
C LYS A 86 -12.88 -6.49 0.95
N LYS A 87 -13.03 -6.93 2.19
CA LYS A 87 -13.39 -8.32 2.49
C LYS A 87 -14.89 -8.49 2.25
N GLU A 88 -15.25 -9.49 1.45
CA GLU A 88 -16.65 -9.91 1.25
C GLU A 88 -17.21 -10.54 2.53
#